data_AF-A0AAJ5WZV1-F1
#
_entry.id   AF-A0AAJ5WZV1-F1
#
_cell.length_a   1.000
_cell.length_b   1.000
_cell.length_c   1.000
_cell.angle_alpha   90.00
_cell.angle_beta   90.00
_cell.angle_gamma   90.00
#
_symmetry.space_group_name_H-M   'P 1'
#
loop_
_entity.id
_entity.type
_entity.pdbx_description
1 polymer ?
#
loop_
_entity_poly.entity_id
_entity_poly.type
_entity_poly.pdbx_seq_one_letter_code
_entity_poly.pdbx_strand_id
1 'polypeptide(L)'
;MTFFDHHAAIGRVVLSGSAPAEVRDAYDRARNTMLYAFFDYDLLVVGEIQAYGAFELALKHRINGHGGESKGSMRNLVDQARKAGIFPKLAAGAMPFDDPVEAMIALRNSLSHGNSQIHSPGMALEVLDSCAWGIDTVFPAAEPVGWPKR
;
A
#
# COMPACT_ATOMS: atom_id res chain seq x y z
N MET A 1 5.50 23.90 -3.76
CA MET A 1 5.84 22.95 -2.70
C MET A 1 7.32 23.07 -2.41
N THR A 2 7.71 23.32 -1.16
CA THR A 2 9.12 23.31 -0.76
C THR A 2 9.59 21.88 -0.46
N PHE A 3 10.90 21.65 -0.37
CA PHE A 3 11.44 20.36 0.08
C PHE A 3 10.93 20.00 1.48
N PHE A 4 10.80 20.99 2.36
CA PHE A 4 10.26 20.78 3.71
C PHE A 4 8.79 20.34 3.66
N ASP A 5 7.96 20.96 2.81
CA ASP A 5 6.55 20.57 2.63
C ASP A 5 6.44 19.13 2.11
N HIS A 6 7.27 18.78 1.11
CA HIS A 6 7.32 17.44 0.52
C HIS A 6 7.73 16.38 1.55
N HIS A 7 8.83 16.65 2.27
CA HIS A 7 9.32 15.77 3.33
C HIS A 7 8.28 15.61 4.44
N ALA A 8 7.65 16.69 4.87
CA ALA A 8 6.61 16.65 5.89
C ALA A 8 5.37 15.87 5.42
N ALA A 9 4.97 16.00 4.15
CA ALA A 9 3.85 15.24 3.58
C ALA A 9 4.12 13.74 3.60
N ILE A 10 5.26 13.28 3.07
CA ILE A 10 5.65 11.86 3.10
C ILE A 10 5.88 11.36 4.53
N GLY A 11 6.39 12.24 5.40
CA GLY A 11 6.60 11.97 6.82
C GLY A 11 5.32 11.61 7.58
N ARG A 12 4.16 12.11 7.13
CA ARG A 12 2.85 11.85 7.76
C ARG A 12 2.21 10.54 7.34
N VAL A 13 2.52 10.05 6.14
CA VAL A 13 1.97 8.78 5.64
C VAL A 13 2.83 7.63 6.16
N VAL A 14 2.46 7.12 7.33
CA VAL A 14 3.16 6.05 8.06
C VAL A 14 2.23 4.88 8.31
N LEU A 15 2.79 3.68 8.46
CA LEU A 15 2.02 2.52 8.91
C LEU A 15 1.71 2.67 10.40
N SER A 16 0.44 2.54 10.76
CA SER A 16 -0.07 2.57 12.13
C SER A 16 -0.31 1.18 12.71
N GLY A 17 -0.31 0.15 11.86
CA GLY A 17 -0.63 -1.22 12.19
C GLY A 17 0.53 -2.07 12.70
N SER A 18 0.24 -3.36 12.89
CA SER A 18 1.18 -4.36 13.40
C SER A 18 1.91 -5.14 12.30
N ALA A 19 2.10 -4.53 11.13
CA ALA A 19 2.72 -5.20 9.98
C ALA A 19 4.12 -5.78 10.33
N PRO A 20 4.50 -6.95 9.77
CA PRO A 20 5.84 -7.52 9.95
C PRO A 20 6.95 -6.55 9.54
N ALA A 21 8.14 -6.68 10.15
CA ALA A 21 9.29 -5.81 9.88
C ALA A 21 9.62 -5.71 8.39
N GLU A 22 9.63 -6.83 7.67
CA GLU A 22 9.90 -6.87 6.23
C GLU A 22 8.92 -6.02 5.40
N VAL A 23 7.64 -5.98 5.81
CA VAL A 23 6.60 -5.16 5.17
C VAL A 23 6.84 -3.69 5.45
N ARG A 24 7.17 -3.36 6.71
CA ARG A 24 7.50 -1.98 7.12
C ARG A 24 8.73 -1.46 6.38
N ASP A 25 9.79 -2.25 6.30
CA ASP A 25 11.02 -1.91 5.59
C ASP A 25 10.76 -1.72 4.08
N ALA A 26 9.91 -2.55 3.48
CA ALA A 26 9.50 -2.38 2.09
C ALA A 26 8.71 -1.09 1.86
N TYR A 27 7.77 -0.77 2.76
CA TYR A 27 6.99 0.46 2.68
C TYR A 27 7.86 1.71 2.92
N ASP A 28 8.78 1.67 3.88
CA ASP A 28 9.72 2.77 4.12
C ASP A 28 10.69 2.98 2.96
N ARG A 29 11.10 1.94 2.22
CA ARG A 29 11.83 2.11 0.96
C ARG A 29 11.03 2.87 -0.10
N ALA A 30 9.72 2.62 -0.19
CA ALA A 30 8.84 3.39 -1.08
C ALA A 30 8.81 4.87 -0.66
N ARG A 31 8.58 5.15 0.62
CA ARG A 31 8.60 6.52 1.17
C ARG A 31 9.93 7.22 0.95
N ASN A 32 11.04 6.55 1.23
CA ASN A 32 12.38 7.08 1.04
C ASN A 32 12.65 7.41 -0.44
N THR A 33 12.25 6.54 -1.37
CA THR A 33 12.32 6.82 -2.81
C THR A 33 11.55 8.10 -3.14
N MET A 34 10.31 8.23 -2.62
CA MET A 34 9.51 9.43 -2.86
C MET A 34 10.09 10.68 -2.20
N LEU A 35 10.80 10.60 -1.07
CA LEU A 35 11.49 11.75 -0.47
C LEU A 35 12.52 12.34 -1.44
N TYR A 36 13.30 11.48 -2.10
CA TYR A 36 14.28 11.89 -3.10
C TYR A 36 13.65 12.31 -4.43
N ALA A 37 12.41 11.90 -4.69
CA ALA A 37 11.66 12.32 -5.86
C ALA A 37 11.35 13.82 -5.90
N PHE A 38 11.64 14.58 -4.83
CA PHE A 38 11.66 16.04 -4.89
C PHE A 38 12.65 16.58 -5.94
N PHE A 39 13.79 15.90 -6.12
CA PHE A 39 14.85 16.30 -7.03
C PHE A 39 14.65 15.75 -8.45
N ASP A 40 13.94 14.63 -8.58
CA ASP A 40 13.66 13.97 -9.85
C ASP A 40 12.28 13.29 -9.77
N TYR A 41 11.31 13.82 -10.52
CA TYR A 41 9.93 13.37 -10.45
C TYR A 41 9.72 11.99 -11.06
N ASP A 42 10.67 11.49 -11.87
CA ASP A 42 10.61 10.12 -12.41
C ASP A 42 10.69 9.08 -11.28
N LEU A 43 11.27 9.44 -10.13
CA LEU A 43 11.33 8.58 -8.95
C LEU A 43 9.96 8.41 -8.26
N LEU A 44 8.96 9.25 -8.55
CA LEU A 44 7.61 9.10 -7.97
C LEU A 44 6.99 7.76 -8.38
N VAL A 45 7.05 7.43 -9.67
CA VAL A 45 6.53 6.16 -10.20
C VAL A 45 7.30 4.97 -9.63
N VAL A 46 8.62 5.10 -9.45
CA VAL A 46 9.44 4.06 -8.80
C VAL A 46 8.97 3.85 -7.35
N GLY A 47 8.71 4.93 -6.62
CA GLY A 47 8.15 4.88 -5.27
C GLY A 47 6.79 4.20 -5.21
N GLU A 48 5.89 4.51 -6.15
CA GLU A 48 4.55 3.91 -6.21
C GLU A 48 4.60 2.40 -6.45
N ILE A 49 5.46 1.95 -7.38
CA ILE A 49 5.69 0.52 -7.62
C ILE A 49 6.18 -0.18 -6.36
N GLN A 50 7.11 0.45 -5.60
CA GLN A 50 7.59 -0.09 -4.33
C GLN A 50 6.48 -0.13 -3.26
N ALA A 51 5.61 0.88 -3.20
CA ALA A 51 4.49 0.93 -2.27
C ALA A 51 3.48 -0.21 -2.54
N TYR A 52 3.12 -0.42 -3.81
CA TYR A 52 2.30 -1.55 -4.23
C TYR A 52 2.98 -2.90 -3.95
N GLY A 53 4.29 -2.98 -4.12
CA GLY A 53 5.09 -4.14 -3.74
C GLY A 53 5.03 -4.45 -2.25
N ALA A 54 5.11 -3.42 -1.40
CA ALA A 54 4.96 -3.56 0.05
C ALA A 54 3.55 -4.03 0.45
N PHE A 55 2.51 -3.51 -0.20
CA PHE A 55 1.14 -3.99 0.00
C PHE A 55 0.98 -5.46 -0.42
N GLU A 56 1.53 -5.86 -1.58
CA GLU A 56 1.51 -7.26 -2.00
C GLU A 56 2.27 -8.17 -1.03
N LEU A 57 3.41 -7.70 -0.50
CA LEU A 57 4.19 -8.41 0.51
C LEU A 57 3.38 -8.59 1.81
N ALA A 58 2.63 -7.57 2.23
CA ALA A 58 1.74 -7.66 3.39
C ALA A 58 0.68 -8.76 3.19
N LEU A 59 0.05 -8.80 2.02
CA LEU A 59 -0.91 -9.85 1.69
C LEU A 59 -0.28 -11.25 1.71
N LYS A 60 0.93 -11.41 1.17
CA LYS A 60 1.66 -12.69 1.21
C LYS A 60 1.89 -13.15 2.64
N HIS A 61 2.41 -12.26 3.50
CA HIS A 61 2.58 -12.55 4.92
C HIS A 61 1.28 -12.96 5.60
N ARG A 62 0.18 -12.24 5.31
CA ARG A 62 -1.10 -12.51 5.96
C ARG A 62 -1.75 -13.81 5.53
N ILE A 63 -1.65 -14.16 4.25
CA ILE A 63 -2.34 -15.31 3.66
C ILE A 63 -1.50 -16.59 3.77
N ASN A 64 -0.20 -16.49 3.50
CA ASN A 64 0.70 -17.64 3.46
C ASN A 64 1.50 -17.82 4.76
N GLY A 65 1.45 -16.85 5.67
CA GLY A 65 2.26 -16.83 6.89
C GLY A 65 3.71 -16.40 6.68
N HIS A 66 4.11 -16.05 5.45
CA HIS A 66 5.46 -15.56 5.12
C HIS A 66 5.48 -14.66 3.85
N GLY A 67 6.53 -13.87 3.69
CA GLY A 67 6.73 -12.97 2.54
C GLY A 67 7.32 -13.61 1.28
N GLY A 68 7.69 -14.89 1.33
CA GLY A 68 8.33 -15.63 0.24
C GLY A 68 7.50 -15.75 -1.05
N GLU A 69 8.08 -16.38 -2.07
CA GLU A 69 7.46 -16.55 -3.37
C GLU A 69 6.09 -17.23 -3.27
N SER A 70 5.06 -16.50 -3.65
CA SER A 70 3.70 -17.01 -3.74
C SER A 70 3.32 -17.12 -5.21
N LYS A 71 2.79 -18.27 -5.63
CA LYS A 71 2.17 -18.40 -6.94
C LYS A 71 0.89 -17.58 -6.96
N GLY A 72 0.90 -16.42 -7.62
CA GLY A 72 -0.30 -15.61 -7.82
C GLY A 72 0.00 -14.13 -8.02
N SER A 73 -0.92 -13.43 -8.69
CA SER A 73 -0.91 -11.97 -8.82
C SER A 73 -1.47 -11.29 -7.57
N MET A 74 -1.27 -9.98 -7.43
CA MET A 74 -1.93 -9.17 -6.40
C MET A 74 -3.45 -9.38 -6.36
N ARG A 75 -4.11 -9.54 -7.52
CA ARG A 75 -5.54 -9.87 -7.63
C ARG A 75 -5.89 -11.15 -6.87
N ASN A 76 -5.12 -12.22 -7.07
CA ASN A 76 -5.40 -13.50 -6.40
C ASN A 76 -5.24 -13.41 -4.87
N LEU A 77 -4.28 -12.60 -4.40
CA LEU A 77 -4.05 -12.36 -2.98
C LEU A 77 -5.20 -11.55 -2.36
N VAL A 78 -5.67 -10.51 -3.06
CA VAL A 78 -6.84 -9.71 -2.63
C VAL A 78 -8.11 -10.56 -2.57
N ASP A 79 -8.36 -11.40 -3.56
CA ASP A 79 -9.54 -12.28 -3.56
C ASP A 79 -9.51 -13.25 -2.38
N GLN A 80 -8.33 -13.77 -2.02
CA GLN A 80 -8.14 -14.59 -0.83
C GLN A 80 -8.36 -13.78 0.45
N ALA A 81 -7.84 -12.56 0.53
CA ALA A 81 -8.04 -11.66 1.67
C ALA A 81 -9.51 -11.30 1.87
N ARG A 82 -10.29 -11.07 0.79
CA ARG A 82 -11.74 -10.88 0.87
C ARG A 82 -12.47 -12.13 1.35
N LYS A 83 -12.09 -13.32 0.87
CA LYS A 83 -12.65 -14.59 1.36
C LYS A 83 -12.38 -14.80 2.85
N ALA A 84 -11.22 -14.36 3.34
CA ALA A 84 -10.84 -14.38 4.74
C ALA A 84 -11.48 -13.25 5.57
N GLY A 85 -12.25 -12.34 4.96
CA GLY A 85 -12.93 -11.24 5.65
C GLY A 85 -12.03 -10.07 6.04
N ILE A 86 -10.81 -9.98 5.50
CA ILE A 86 -9.89 -8.86 5.75
C ILE A 86 -10.38 -7.60 5.05
N PHE A 87 -10.79 -7.73 3.79
CA PHE A 87 -11.43 -6.67 3.02
C PHE A 87 -12.91 -6.95 2.81
N PRO A 88 -13.74 -5.91 2.66
CA PRO A 88 -15.13 -6.08 2.24
C PRO A 88 -15.22 -6.85 0.92
N LYS A 89 -16.30 -7.62 0.77
CA LYS A 89 -16.63 -8.25 -0.51
C LYS A 89 -16.89 -7.15 -1.54
N LEU A 90 -16.41 -7.37 -2.76
CA LEU A 90 -16.70 -6.46 -3.88
C LEU A 90 -18.22 -6.40 -4.11
N ALA A 91 -18.77 -5.20 -4.14
CA ALA A 91 -20.19 -5.02 -4.42
C ALA A 91 -20.51 -5.44 -5.87
N ALA A 92 -21.68 -6.05 -6.06
CA ALA A 92 -22.12 -6.46 -7.39
C ALA A 92 -22.28 -5.23 -8.30
N GLY A 93 -21.59 -5.23 -9.45
CA GLY A 93 -21.63 -4.11 -10.39
C GLY A 93 -20.79 -2.90 -10.00
N ALA A 94 -19.94 -3.00 -8.97
CA ALA A 94 -18.99 -1.94 -8.64
C ALA A 94 -18.04 -1.65 -9.81
N MET A 95 -17.82 -0.38 -10.10
CA MET A 95 -16.77 0.04 -11.02
C MET A 95 -15.41 -0.06 -10.32
N PRO A 96 -14.29 -0.21 -11.06
CA PRO A 96 -12.98 -0.41 -10.45
C PRO A 96 -12.53 0.67 -9.46
N PHE A 97 -13.00 1.91 -9.62
CA PHE A 97 -12.65 3.03 -8.73
C PHE A 97 -13.65 3.25 -7.59
N ASP A 98 -14.75 2.49 -7.53
CA ASP A 98 -15.70 2.54 -6.41
C ASP A 98 -15.18 1.73 -5.20
N ASP A 99 -14.21 0.84 -5.42
CA ASP A 99 -13.56 0.03 -4.39
C ASP A 99 -12.07 0.37 -4.34
N PRO A 100 -11.54 0.80 -3.18
CA PRO A 100 -10.15 1.25 -3.07
C PRO A 100 -9.14 0.13 -3.38
N VAL A 101 -9.47 -1.13 -3.09
CA VAL A 101 -8.57 -2.26 -3.35
C VAL A 101 -8.55 -2.60 -4.85
N GLU A 102 -9.69 -2.52 -5.54
CA GLU A 102 -9.75 -2.65 -7.00
C GLU A 102 -8.99 -1.52 -7.71
N ALA A 103 -9.12 -0.29 -7.23
CA ALA A 103 -8.39 0.86 -7.76
C ALA A 103 -6.87 0.63 -7.65
N MET A 104 -6.39 0.16 -6.49
CA MET A 104 -4.99 -0.20 -6.28
C MET A 104 -4.52 -1.31 -7.24
N ILE A 105 -5.31 -2.34 -7.47
CA ILE A 105 -4.97 -3.41 -8.45
C ILE A 105 -4.86 -2.83 -9.86
N ALA A 106 -5.82 -1.99 -10.27
CA ALA A 106 -5.84 -1.39 -11.61
C ALA A 106 -4.62 -0.50 -11.84
N LEU A 107 -4.32 0.39 -10.88
CA LEU A 107 -3.18 1.31 -10.93
C LEU A 107 -1.84 0.57 -10.89
N ARG A 108 -1.70 -0.44 -10.03
CA ARG A 108 -0.50 -1.29 -10.00
C ARG A 108 -0.28 -1.98 -11.35
N ASN A 109 -1.34 -2.48 -11.98
CA ASN A 109 -1.24 -3.13 -13.28
C ASN A 109 -0.85 -2.14 -14.39
N SER A 110 -1.41 -0.91 -14.41
CA SER A 110 -1.01 0.10 -15.40
C SER A 110 0.46 0.50 -15.27
N LEU A 111 1.00 0.54 -14.05
CA LEU A 111 2.42 0.80 -13.81
C LEU A 111 3.35 -0.37 -14.13
N SER A 112 2.83 -1.60 -14.12
CA SER A 112 3.61 -2.81 -14.45
C SER A 112 3.86 -2.95 -15.95
N HIS A 113 3.07 -2.28 -16.78
CA HIS A 113 3.30 -2.16 -18.22
C HIS A 113 4.10 -0.89 -18.46
N GLY A 114 5.20 -0.99 -19.21
CA GLY A 114 6.07 0.15 -19.49
C GLY A 114 5.25 1.35 -19.95
N ASN A 115 5.43 2.48 -19.27
CA ASN A 115 4.69 3.71 -19.53
C ASN A 115 5.64 4.91 -19.49
N SER A 116 5.21 6.01 -20.10
CA SER A 116 5.91 7.30 -20.08
C SER A 116 5.24 8.27 -19.10
N GLN A 117 4.56 7.74 -18.07
CA GLN A 117 3.78 8.56 -17.15
C GLN A 117 4.71 9.26 -16.16
N ILE A 118 4.52 10.56 -16.01
CA ILE A 118 5.11 11.34 -14.92
C ILE A 118 3.96 11.72 -14.00
N HIS A 119 4.00 11.21 -12.78
CA HIS A 119 2.97 11.50 -11.79
C HIS A 119 3.31 12.76 -11.00
N SER A 120 2.28 13.43 -10.51
CA SER A 120 2.48 14.57 -9.61
C SER A 120 2.74 14.07 -8.18
N PRO A 121 3.40 14.88 -7.32
CA PRO A 121 3.57 14.54 -5.90
C PRO A 121 2.24 14.24 -5.17
N GLY A 122 1.15 14.91 -5.56
CA GLY A 122 -0.18 14.65 -4.99
C GLY A 122 -0.68 13.24 -5.30
N MET A 123 -0.56 12.81 -6.56
CA MET A 123 -0.94 11.44 -6.96
C MET A 123 -0.12 10.38 -6.22
N ALA A 124 1.20 10.60 -6.13
CA ALA A 124 2.09 9.66 -5.44
C ALA A 124 1.79 9.56 -3.93
N LEU A 125 1.41 10.68 -3.29
CA LEU A 125 0.96 10.71 -1.90
C LEU A 125 -0.34 9.91 -1.72
N GLU A 126 -1.31 10.03 -2.63
CA GLU A 126 -2.55 9.24 -2.60
C GLU A 126 -2.27 7.75 -2.72
N VAL A 127 -1.29 7.35 -3.54
CA VAL A 127 -0.85 5.95 -3.65
C VAL A 127 -0.21 5.47 -2.35
N LEU A 128 0.69 6.25 -1.74
CA LEU A 128 1.28 5.91 -0.45
C LEU A 128 0.21 5.72 0.63
N ASP A 129 -0.77 6.63 0.70
CA ASP A 129 -1.84 6.61 1.70
C ASP A 129 -2.76 5.41 1.50
N SER A 130 -3.15 5.13 0.25
CA SER A 130 -3.93 3.94 -0.10
C SER A 130 -3.21 2.65 0.27
N CYS A 131 -1.90 2.57 0.01
CA CYS A 131 -1.09 1.42 0.39
C CYS A 131 -0.92 1.30 1.91
N ALA A 132 -0.75 2.41 2.64
CA ALA A 132 -0.70 2.39 4.10
C ALA A 132 -2.01 1.86 4.68
N TRP A 133 -3.16 2.42 4.24
CA TRP A 133 -4.48 1.93 4.62
C TRP A 133 -4.65 0.44 4.33
N GLY A 134 -4.24 -0.01 3.14
CA GLY A 134 -4.31 -1.41 2.75
C GLY A 134 -3.46 -2.32 3.66
N ILE A 135 -2.22 -1.92 3.95
CA ILE A 135 -1.31 -2.67 4.82
C ILE A 135 -1.83 -2.70 6.26
N ASP A 136 -2.30 -1.58 6.79
CA ASP A 136 -2.85 -1.48 8.15
C ASP A 136 -4.18 -2.22 8.28
N THR A 137 -4.98 -2.32 7.20
CA THR A 137 -6.18 -3.17 7.19
C THR A 137 -5.82 -4.65 7.26
N VAL A 138 -4.73 -5.05 6.58
CA VAL A 138 -4.22 -6.43 6.62
C VAL A 138 -3.63 -6.77 7.99
N PHE A 139 -2.97 -5.81 8.64
CA PHE A 139 -2.35 -5.93 9.97
C PHE A 139 -2.77 -4.77 10.88
N PRO A 140 -4.01 -4.79 11.42
CA PRO A 140 -4.48 -3.72 12.28
C PRO A 140 -3.64 -3.59 13.54
N ALA A 141 -3.56 -2.38 14.11
CA ALA A 141 -2.97 -2.19 15.42
C ALA A 141 -3.70 -3.10 16.44
N ALA A 142 -2.96 -3.69 17.38
CA ALA A 142 -3.58 -4.42 18.46
C ALA A 142 -4.50 -3.47 19.24
N GLU A 143 -5.76 -3.85 19.46
CA GLU A 143 -6.62 -3.09 20.35
C GLU A 143 -5.93 -2.99 21.72
N PRO A 144 -5.91 -1.80 22.35
CA PRO A 144 -5.43 -1.69 23.72
C PRO A 144 -6.28 -2.63 24.57
N VAL A 145 -5.62 -3.59 25.23
CA VAL A 145 -6.27 -4.52 26.16
C VAL A 145 -7.10 -3.69 27.14
N GLY A 146 -8.42 -3.71 26.97
CA GLY A 146 -9.35 -3.00 27.84
C GLY A 146 -9.11 -3.48 29.27
N TRP A 147 -8.75 -2.56 30.15
CA TRP A 147 -8.57 -2.87 31.56
C TRP A 147 -9.85 -3.55 32.08
N PRO A 148 -9.77 -4.70 32.77
CA PRO A 148 -10.97 -5.35 33.29
C PRO A 148 -11.70 -4.35 34.19
N LYS A 149 -12.99 -4.13 33.91
CA LYS A 149 -13.85 -3.31 34.75
C LYS A 149 -13.81 -3.91 36.16
N ARG A 150 -13.28 -3.14 37.11
CA ARG A 150 -13.30 -3.48 38.54
C ARG A 150 -14.72 -3.43 39.08
#